data_AF-A0A1I7VYU7-F1
#
_entry.id   AF-A0A1I7VYU7-F1
#
_cell.length_a   1.000
_cell.length_b   1.000
_cell.length_c   1.000
_cell.angle_alpha   90.00
_cell.angle_beta   90.00
_cell.angle_gamma   90.00
#
_symmetry.space_group_name_H-M   'P 1'
#
loop_
_entity.id
_entity.type
_entity.pdbx_description
1 polymer ?
#
loop_
_entity_poly.entity_id
_entity_poly.type
_entity_poly.pdbx_seq_one_letter_code
_entity_poly.pdbx_strand_id
1 'polypeptide(L)' 'MDNVTLFADETEETLSKHKPMKIIFEEAPMNIRECLSNDKDFNERIPEYGKAKTNKESFLGIKWIDKSDVIRITLKP' A
#
# COMPACT_ATOMS: atom_id res chain seq x y z
N MET A 1 12.60 -2.00 -7.48
CA MET A 1 11.16 -1.78 -7.23
C MET A 1 11.10 -0.45 -6.52
N ASP A 2 10.37 0.50 -7.08
CA ASP A 2 10.17 1.81 -6.47
C ASP A 2 8.92 1.75 -5.60
N ASN A 3 9.00 2.34 -4.41
CA ASN A 3 7.92 2.33 -3.44
C ASN A 3 7.43 3.76 -3.25
N VAL A 4 6.12 3.94 -3.19
CA VAL A 4 5.46 5.20 -2.87
C VAL A 4 4.57 5.00 -1.66
N THR A 5 4.56 5.97 -0.75
CA THR A 5 3.73 5.96 0.45
C THR A 5 2.87 7.21 0.46
N LEU A 6 1.58 7.02 0.72
CA LEU A 6 0.61 8.09 0.84
C LEU A 6 0.10 8.11 2.27
N PHE A 7 -0.02 9.32 2.81
CA PHE A 7 -0.63 9.55 4.11
C PHE A 7 -2.02 10.15 3.94
N ALA A 8 -2.94 9.71 4.77
CA ALA A 8 -4.30 10.18 4.88
C ALA A 8 -4.78 9.87 6.30
N ASP A 9 -5.60 10.75 6.85
CA ASP A 9 -6.08 10.65 8.23
C ASP A 9 -7.33 9.76 8.29
N GLU A 10 -8.08 9.68 7.19
CA GLU A 10 -9.34 8.95 7.12
C GLU A 10 -9.40 7.97 5.92
N THR A 11 -10.20 6.92 6.06
CA THR A 11 -10.47 5.94 4.99
C THR A 11 -11.02 6.62 3.73
N GLU A 12 -11.96 7.54 3.88
CA GLU A 12 -12.58 8.26 2.76
C GLU A 12 -11.58 9.17 2.04
N GLU A 13 -10.70 9.82 2.80
CA GLU A 13 -9.60 10.60 2.24
C GLU A 13 -8.63 9.70 1.46
N THR A 14 -8.32 8.52 2.01
CA THR A 14 -7.46 7.53 1.35
C THR A 14 -8.08 7.03 0.04
N LEU A 15 -9.37 6.72 0.02
CA LEU A 15 -10.12 6.31 -1.18
C LEU A 15 -10.17 7.43 -2.23
N SER A 16 -10.37 8.68 -1.78
CA SER A 16 -10.35 9.88 -2.61
C SER A 16 -9.00 10.07 -3.30
N LYS A 17 -7.88 9.85 -2.59
CA LYS A 17 -6.52 9.96 -3.12
C LYS A 17 -6.11 8.77 -4.01
N HIS A 18 -6.65 7.57 -3.77
CA HIS A 18 -6.24 6.35 -4.47
C HIS A 18 -6.52 6.40 -5.98
N LYS A 19 -7.69 6.88 -6.39
CA LYS A 19 -8.06 7.00 -7.81
C LYS A 19 -7.16 7.97 -8.61
N PRO A 20 -6.99 9.25 -8.21
CA PRO A 20 -6.14 10.18 -8.94
C PRO A 20 -4.67 9.74 -8.93
N MET A 21 -4.20 9.13 -7.83
CA MET A 21 -2.87 8.50 -7.81
C MET A 21 -2.74 7.49 -8.96
N LYS A 22 -3.66 6.53 -9.08
CA LYS A 22 -3.59 5.51 -10.14
C LYS A 22 -3.50 6.13 -11.54
N ILE A 23 -4.28 7.17 -11.80
CA ILE A 23 -4.26 7.91 -13.07
C ILE A 23 -2.88 8.55 -13.32
N ILE A 24 -2.32 9.28 -12.35
CA ILE A 24 -1.02 9.95 -12.48
C ILE A 24 0.09 8.93 -12.82
N PHE A 25 0.08 7.77 -12.15
CA PHE A 25 1.10 6.76 -12.40
C PHE A 25 0.90 6.03 -13.73
N GLU A 26 -0.35 5.79 -14.15
CA GLU A 26 -0.66 5.27 -15.49
C GLU A 26 -0.20 6.23 -16.61
N GLU A 27 -0.35 7.55 -16.41
CA GLU A 27 0.12 8.59 -17.33
C GLU A 27 1.65 8.72 -17.37
N ALA A 28 2.34 8.37 -16.27
CA ALA A 28 3.78 8.50 -16.12
C ALA A 28 4.57 7.24 -16.53
N PRO A 29 4.11 6.50 -17.54
CA PRO A 29 4.41 5.07 -17.80
C PRO A 29 4.78 4.18 -16.59
N MET A 30 4.22 4.42 -15.40
CA MET A 30 4.55 3.67 -14.18
C MET A 30 3.43 2.70 -13.81
N ASN A 31 3.75 1.41 -13.73
CA ASN A 31 2.78 0.39 -13.33
C ASN A 31 2.71 0.26 -11.80
N ILE A 32 1.64 0.76 -11.18
CA ILE A 32 1.29 0.41 -9.79
C ILE A 32 0.73 -1.01 -9.80
N ARG A 33 1.44 -1.95 -9.16
CA ARG A 33 1.04 -3.36 -9.13
C ARG A 33 0.11 -3.72 -7.98
N GLU A 34 0.40 -3.23 -6.78
CA GLU A 34 -0.25 -3.67 -5.54
C GLU A 34 -0.31 -2.50 -4.55
N CYS A 35 -1.43 -2.37 -3.83
CA CYS A 35 -1.63 -1.42 -2.75
C CYS A 35 -1.94 -2.18 -1.45
N LEU A 36 -1.38 -1.68 -0.34
CA LEU A 36 -1.58 -2.21 1.01
C LEU A 36 -1.65 -1.03 1.98
N SER A 37 -2.60 -1.05 2.90
CA SER A 37 -2.78 -0.07 3.97
C SER A 37 -2.83 -0.74 5.34
N ASN A 38 -2.52 -0.01 6.41
CA ASN A 38 -2.84 -0.42 7.79
C ASN A 38 -4.34 -0.25 8.11
N ASP A 39 -5.09 0.47 7.26
CA ASP A 39 -6.54 0.62 7.37
C ASP A 39 -7.27 -0.58 6.74
N LYS A 40 -7.98 -1.35 7.58
CA LYS A 40 -8.77 -2.51 7.18
C LYS A 40 -9.95 -2.14 6.27
N ASP A 41 -10.65 -1.05 6.57
CA ASP A 41 -11.84 -0.63 5.81
C ASP A 41 -11.44 -0.20 4.39
N PHE A 42 -10.30 0.47 4.26
CA PHE A 42 -9.72 0.77 2.96
C PHE A 42 -9.40 -0.51 2.17
N ASN A 43 -8.67 -1.45 2.77
CA ASN A 43 -8.27 -2.71 2.13
C ASN A 43 -9.46 -3.56 1.67
N GLU A 44 -10.59 -3.48 2.38
CA GLU A 44 -11.82 -4.16 1.99
C GLU A 44 -12.48 -3.51 0.77
N ARG A 45 -12.46 -2.17 0.68
CA ARG A 45 -13.17 -1.37 -0.34
C ARG A 45 -12.42 -1.19 -1.66
N ILE A 46 -11.09 -1.34 -1.71
CA ILE A 46 -10.35 -1.23 -2.96
C ILE A 46 -10.62 -2.41 -3.93
N PRO A 47 -10.49 -2.24 -5.25
CA PRO A 47 -10.70 -3.31 -6.21
C PRO A 47 -9.69 -4.47 -6.07
N GLU A 48 -10.13 -5.70 -6.30
CA GLU A 48 -9.30 -6.91 -6.12
C GLU A 48 -8.03 -6.93 -6.97
N TYR A 49 -8.05 -6.32 -8.16
CA TYR A 49 -6.85 -6.19 -9.01
C TYR A 49 -5.80 -5.23 -8.43
N GLY A 50 -6.17 -4.31 -7.54
CA GLY A 50 -5.28 -3.38 -6.86
C GLY A 50 -4.89 -3.83 -5.45
N LYS A 51 -5.52 -4.86 -4.90
CA LYS A 51 -5.15 -5.45 -3.60
C LYS A 51 -3.80 -6.17 -3.71
N ALA A 52 -2.98 -6.03 -2.69
CA ALA A 52 -1.80 -6.88 -2.54
C ALA A 52 -2.20 -8.36 -2.52
N LYS A 53 -1.72 -9.15 -3.49
CA LYS A 53 -2.12 -10.56 -3.68
C LYS A 53 -1.30 -11.53 -2.85
N THR A 54 -0.15 -11.08 -2.37
CA THR A 54 0.77 -11.91 -1.58
C THR A 54 0.99 -11.30 -0.22
N ASN A 55 1.23 -12.15 0.79
CA ASN A 55 1.78 -11.83 2.11
C ASN A 55 3.21 -11.24 2.02
N LYS A 56 3.51 -10.47 0.97
CA LYS A 56 4.66 -9.59 0.86
C LYS A 56 4.37 -8.34 1.70
N GLU A 57 4.23 -8.60 2.98
CA GLU A 57 4.31 -7.69 4.11
C GLU A 57 5.71 -7.04 4.12
N SER A 58 6.13 -6.37 3.04
CA SER A 58 7.45 -5.75 2.95
C SER A 58 7.32 -4.27 2.58
N PHE A 59 7.50 -3.42 3.58
CA PHE A 59 7.63 -1.98 3.40
C PHE A 59 9.11 -1.65 3.24
N LEU A 60 9.52 -1.10 2.09
CA LEU A 60 10.93 -0.78 1.80
C LEU A 60 11.91 -1.97 1.97
N GLY A 61 11.43 -3.20 1.71
CA GLY A 61 12.23 -4.42 1.90
C GLY A 61 12.35 -4.88 3.37
N ILE A 62 11.70 -4.20 4.31
CA ILE A 62 11.60 -4.56 5.72
C ILE A 62 10.22 -5.19 5.97
N LYS A 63 10.16 -6.21 6.83
CA LYS A 63 8.87 -6.83 7.15
C LYS A 63 7.94 -5.82 7.83
N TRP A 64 6.74 -5.60 7.27
CA TRP A 64 5.70 -4.75 7.84
C TRP A 64 4.39 -5.52 7.95
N ILE A 65 3.88 -5.62 9.17
CA ILE A 65 2.61 -6.26 9.49
C ILE A 65 1.54 -5.18 9.47
N ASP A 66 0.78 -5.12 8.38
CA ASP A 66 -0.27 -4.14 8.09
C ASP A 66 -1.34 -4.11 9.19
N LYS A 67 -1.83 -5.29 9.62
CA LYS A 67 -2.93 -5.41 10.59
C LYS A 67 -2.63 -4.82 11.97
N SER A 68 -1.36 -4.81 12.36
CA SER A 68 -0.92 -4.27 13.65
C SER A 68 -0.12 -2.98 13.50
N ASP A 69 0.10 -2.53 12.27
CA ASP A 69 1.00 -1.44 11.92
C ASP A 69 2.40 -1.55 12.58
N VAL A 70 3.03 -2.71 12.43
CA VAL A 70 4.35 -2.99 13.06
C VAL A 70 5.39 -3.32 12.01
N ILE A 71 6.50 -2.58 12.02
CA ILE A 71 7.71 -2.91 11.25
C ILE A 71 8.60 -3.84 12.10
N ARG A 72 8.98 -5.00 11.54
CA ARG A 72 9.88 -5.98 12.16
C ARG A 72 11.23 -6.02 11.45
N ILE A 73 12.29 -5.75 12.22
CA ILE A 73 13.67 -5.84 11.76
C ILE A 73 14.33 -7.02 12.46
N THR A 74 14.93 -7.93 11.69
CA THR A 74 15.78 -9.00 12.23
C THR A 74 17.22 -8.61 12.01
N LEU A 75 17.95 -8.39 13.10
CA LEU A 75 19.38 -8.15 13.06
C LEU A 75 20.10 -9.48 12.81
N LYS A 76 21.04 -9.50 11.88
CA LYS A 76 22.00 -10.60 11.77
C LYS A 76 23.09 -10.40 12.83
N PRO A 77 23.61 -11.48 13.44
CA PRO A 77 24.73 -11.40 14.38
C PRO A 77 25.96 -10.78 13.72
#